data_AF-A0A822GME8-F1
#
_entry.id   AF-A0A822GME8-F1
#
_cell.length_a   1.000
_cell.length_b   1.000
_cell.length_c   1.000
_cell.angle_alpha   90.00
_cell.angle_beta   90.00
_cell.angle_gamma   90.00
#
_symmetry.space_group_name_H-M   'P 1'
#
loop_
_entity.id
_entity.type
_entity.pdbx_description
1 polymer ?
#
loop_
_entity_poly.entity_id
_entity_poly.type
_entity_poly.pdbx_seq_one_letter_code
_entity_poly.pdbx_strand_id
1 'polypeptide(L)' 'ILHKGDGTNMLLTDSPLQFSTLIGIRDQIRSIDCRSCYENQALLTKLFNPISLTVSNDGTIYIGDLNIIWMYR' A
#
# COMPACT_ATOMS: atom_id res chain seq x y z
N ILE A 1 -23.84 0.72 -1.77
CA ILE A 1 -25.10 0.86 -0.99
C ILE A 1 -25.68 -0.53 -0.84
N LEU A 2 -26.09 -0.92 0.36
CA LEU A 2 -26.80 -2.15 0.65
C LEU A 2 -28.30 -1.83 0.80
N HIS A 3 -29.12 -2.44 -0.04
CA HIS A 3 -30.59 -2.38 0.05
C HIS A 3 -31.08 -3.57 0.87
N LYS A 4 -31.72 -3.34 2.02
CA LYS A 4 -32.18 -4.39 2.92
C LYS A 4 -33.64 -4.75 2.64
N GLY A 5 -34.02 -6.01 2.91
CA GLY A 5 -35.39 -6.51 2.71
C GLY A 5 -36.45 -5.88 3.63
N ASP A 6 -36.01 -5.15 4.67
CA ASP A 6 -36.88 -4.33 5.54
C ASP A 6 -37.15 -2.93 4.97
N GLY A 7 -36.68 -2.63 3.75
CA GLY A 7 -36.86 -1.34 3.08
C GLY A 7 -35.84 -0.27 3.46
N THR A 8 -34.89 -0.57 4.35
CA THR A 8 -33.82 0.37 4.73
C THR A 8 -32.62 0.28 3.78
N ASN A 9 -31.87 1.39 3.67
CA ASN A 9 -30.66 1.47 2.87
C ASN A 9 -29.46 1.77 3.78
N MET A 10 -28.34 1.08 3.56
CA MET A 10 -27.08 1.37 4.24
C MET A 10 -26.02 1.76 3.21
N LEU A 11 -25.43 2.94 3.39
CA LEU A 11 -24.29 3.36 2.59
C LEU A 11 -23.02 2.80 3.24
N LEU A 12 -22.39 1.81 2.60
CA LEU A 12 -21.20 1.15 3.15
C LEU A 12 -20.03 2.12 3.37
N THR A 13 -19.96 3.20 2.59
CA THR A 13 -18.94 4.26 2.75
C THR A 13 -19.15 5.12 4.00
N ASP A 14 -20.30 5.03 4.68
CA ASP A 14 -20.51 5.67 5.99
C ASP A 14 -19.91 4.85 7.14
N SER A 15 -19.41 3.64 6.85
CA SER A 15 -18.67 2.85 7.83
C SER A 15 -17.32 3.52 8.16
N PRO A 16 -16.75 3.25 9.34
CA PRO A 16 -15.43 3.80 9.71
C PRO A 16 -14.37 3.48 8.66
N LEU A 17 -13.51 4.46 8.36
CA LEU A 17 -12.37 4.27 7.48
C LEU A 17 -11.48 3.15 8.01
N GLN A 18 -11.17 2.18 7.15
CA GLN A 18 -10.24 1.10 7.45
C GLN A 18 -8.88 1.43 6.85
N PHE A 19 -7.83 1.29 7.66
CA PHE A 19 -6.45 1.44 7.22
C PHE A 19 -5.78 0.07 7.17
N SER A 20 -5.07 -0.19 6.08
CA SER A 20 -4.25 -1.39 5.91
C SER A 20 -2.90 -1.00 5.33
N THR A 21 -1.90 -1.85 5.58
CA THR A 21 -0.58 -1.71 4.96
C THR A 21 -0.61 -2.40 3.60
N LEU A 22 -0.23 -1.70 2.53
CA LEU A 22 -0.12 -2.27 1.18
C LEU A 22 1.30 -2.76 0.87
N ILE A 23 2.30 -2.01 1.32
CA ILE A 23 3.73 -2.29 1.17
C ILE A 23 4.47 -1.85 2.44
N GLY A 24 5.54 -2.55 2.78
CA GLY A 24 6.31 -2.24 3.98
C GLY A 24 5.97 -3.17 5.14
N ILE A 25 6.99 -3.48 5.94
CA ILE A 25 6.82 -4.08 7.26
C ILE A 25 7.17 -3.05 8.35
N ARG A 26 6.39 -3.01 9.43
CA ARG A 26 6.64 -2.09 10.54
C ARG A 26 8.00 -2.36 11.20
N ASP A 27 8.61 -1.27 11.67
CA ASP A 27 9.83 -1.26 12.50
C ASP A 27 11.04 -1.96 11.87
N GLN A 28 11.04 -2.15 10.55
CA GLN A 28 12.22 -2.64 9.84
C GLN A 28 12.60 -1.71 8.70
N ILE A 29 13.90 -1.43 8.65
CA ILE A 29 14.52 -0.60 7.63
C ILE A 29 15.50 -1.50 6.88
N ARG A 30 15.43 -1.50 5.56
CA ARG A 30 16.41 -2.24 4.74
C ARG A 30 17.78 -1.56 4.74
N SER A 31 18.83 -2.29 4.38
CA SER A 31 20.12 -1.67 4.08
C SER A 31 20.04 -0.81 2.81
N ILE A 32 20.85 0.24 2.74
CA ILE A 32 20.97 1.09 1.56
C ILE A 32 21.43 0.29 0.32
N ASP A 33 22.28 -0.72 0.50
CA ASP A 33 22.86 -1.57 -0.57
C ASP A 33 21.88 -2.63 -1.11
N CYS A 34 20.78 -2.91 -0.39
CA CYS A 34 19.60 -3.61 -0.89
C CYS A 34 19.78 -4.90 -1.72
N ARG A 35 20.68 -5.81 -1.31
CA ARG A 35 21.06 -6.99 -2.14
C ARG A 35 19.95 -8.00 -2.45
N SER A 36 18.93 -8.12 -1.59
CA SER A 36 17.85 -9.12 -1.71
C SER A 36 16.45 -8.48 -1.70
N CYS A 37 16.36 -7.27 -2.24
CA CYS A 37 15.17 -6.45 -2.14
C CYS A 37 14.03 -6.85 -3.09
N TYR A 38 14.36 -7.50 -4.20
CA TYR A 38 13.42 -7.84 -5.27
C TYR A 38 12.75 -9.20 -5.12
N GLU A 39 13.05 -9.94 -4.04
CA GLU A 39 12.57 -11.31 -3.83
C GLU A 39 11.29 -11.38 -2.99
N ASN A 40 10.91 -10.28 -2.33
CA ASN A 40 9.82 -10.26 -1.37
C ASN A 40 8.51 -9.77 -1.98
N GLN A 41 7.39 -10.31 -1.48
CA GLN A 41 6.06 -9.73 -1.69
C GLN A 41 5.96 -8.36 -1.00
N ALA A 42 5.10 -7.47 -1.49
CA ALA A 42 4.98 -6.09 -1.01
C ALA A 42 4.83 -5.95 0.52
N LEU A 43 4.00 -6.79 1.15
CA LEU A 43 3.79 -6.80 2.60
C LEU A 43 5.04 -7.21 3.41
N LEU A 44 5.98 -7.89 2.78
CA LEU A 44 7.24 -8.35 3.38
C LEU A 44 8.43 -7.47 2.97
N THR A 45 8.23 -6.53 2.04
CA THR A 45 9.25 -5.58 1.62
C THR A 45 9.62 -4.67 2.78
N LYS A 46 10.92 -4.56 3.08
CA LYS A 46 11.45 -3.56 4.02
C LYS A 46 11.76 -2.30 3.23
N LEU A 47 11.14 -1.17 3.58
CA LEU A 47 11.43 0.13 2.98
C LEU A 47 12.61 0.79 3.69
N PHE A 48 13.25 1.77 3.05
CA PHE A 48 14.34 2.56 3.64
C PHE A 48 13.83 3.90 4.18
N ASN A 49 13.32 4.74 3.28
CA ASN A 49 12.78 6.06 3.57
C ASN A 49 11.81 6.49 2.44
N PRO A 50 10.53 6.11 2.50
CA PRO A 50 9.52 6.46 1.48
C PRO A 50 9.15 7.95 1.57
N ILE A 51 9.60 8.75 0.59
CA ILE A 51 9.45 10.21 0.57
C ILE A 51 8.45 10.72 -0.48
N SER A 52 8.05 9.88 -1.43
CA SER A 52 7.13 10.25 -2.50
C SER A 52 6.29 9.08 -2.98
N LEU A 53 5.11 9.38 -3.53
CA LEU A 53 4.17 8.41 -4.09
C LEU A 53 3.51 9.00 -5.34
N THR A 54 3.32 8.16 -6.36
CA THR A 54 2.49 8.49 -7.53
C THR A 54 1.73 7.26 -8.01
N VAL A 55 0.64 7.47 -8.75
CA VAL A 55 -0.19 6.41 -9.31
C VAL A 55 -0.22 6.59 -10.83
N SER A 56 0.11 5.54 -11.55
CA SER A 56 0.04 5.50 -13.01
C SER A 56 -1.40 5.27 -13.48
N ASN A 57 -1.70 5.61 -14.73
CA ASN A 57 -3.02 5.48 -15.33
C ASN A 57 -3.54 4.03 -15.34
N ASP A 58 -2.66 3.04 -15.24
CA ASP A 58 -2.99 1.61 -15.14
C ASP A 58 -3.28 1.15 -13.69
N GLY A 59 -3.26 2.06 -12.73
CA GLY A 59 -3.47 1.80 -11.30
C GLY A 59 -2.21 1.40 -10.54
N THR A 60 -1.06 1.26 -11.21
CA THR A 60 0.20 0.90 -10.56
C THR A 60 0.66 2.03 -9.63
N ILE A 61 1.03 1.69 -8.40
CA ILE A 61 1.55 2.63 -7.40
C ILE A 61 3.08 2.59 -7.44
N TYR A 62 3.70 3.76 -7.55
CA TYR A 62 5.15 3.92 -7.44
C TYR A 62 5.50 4.61 -6.13
N ILE A 63 6.44 4.02 -5.39
CA ILE A 63 6.94 4.55 -4.12
C ILE A 63 8.40 4.95 -4.28
N GLY A 64 8.71 6.24 -4.14
CA GLY A 64 10.09 6.73 -4.09
C GLY A 64 10.67 6.53 -2.69
N ASP A 65 11.43 5.45 -2.52
CA ASP A 65 12.04 4.99 -1.27
C ASP A 65 13.52 5.39 -1.18
N LEU A 66 13.74 6.71 -1.28
CA LEU A 66 15.02 7.42 -1.38
C LEU A 66 15.94 6.95 -2.51
N ASN A 67 16.55 5.76 -2.37
CA ASN A 67 17.52 5.21 -3.32
C ASN A 67 16.93 4.14 -4.26
N ILE A 68 15.67 3.73 -4.06
CA ILE A 68 14.96 2.78 -4.92
C ILE A 68 13.55 3.31 -5.21
N ILE A 69 13.05 3.05 -6.42
CA ILE A 69 11.64 3.25 -6.77
C ILE A 69 10.97 1.87 -6.78
N TRP A 70 10.00 1.67 -5.90
CA TRP A 70 9.21 0.44 -5.86
C TRP A 70 7.98 0.57 -6.75
N MET A 71 7.59 -0.54 -7.36
CA MET A 71 6.35 -0.68 -8.12
C MET A 71 5.44 -1.67 -7.37
N TYR A 72 4.20 -1.26 -7.15
CA TYR A 72 3.15 -2.09 -6.55
C TYR A 72 1.93 -2.14 -7.48
N ARG A 73 1.42 -3.35 -7.73
CA ARG A 73 0.27 -3.63 -8.58
C ARG A 73 -0.70 -4.55 -7.87
#